data_AF-A0A9X6M759-F1
#
_entry.id   AF-A0A9X6M759-F1
#
_cell.length_a   1.000
_cell.length_b   1.000
_cell.length_c   1.000
_cell.angle_alpha   90.00
_cell.angle_beta   90.00
_cell.angle_gamma   90.00
#
_symmetry.space_group_name_H-M   'P 1'
#
loop_
_entity.id
_entity.type
_entity.pdbx_description
1 polymer ?
#
loop_
_entity_poly.entity_id
_entity_poly.type
_entity_poly.pdbx_seq_one_letter_code
_entity_poly.pdbx_strand_id
1 'polypeptide(L)'
;MKTIQSLHNLGIIQSIASKTDYTKGLAKLKQLGIEKYFVLPQLSSNNKSTSIKKIAKLFHIELQKIVFIDNDILELKEVSSELPQVTCINVTDYVFSAE
;
A
#
# COMPACT_ATOMS: atom_id res chain seq x y z
N MET A 1 -14.36 -4.34 -3.09
CA MET A 1 -14.39 -2.86 -3.17
C MET A 1 -14.80 -2.17 -1.87
N LYS A 2 -15.67 -2.77 -1.04
CA LYS A 2 -16.17 -2.17 0.22
C LYS A 2 -15.06 -1.57 1.10
N THR A 3 -13.98 -2.32 1.37
CA THR A 3 -12.88 -1.86 2.24
C THR A 3 -12.22 -0.57 1.74
N ILE A 4 -11.84 -0.50 0.45
CA ILE A 4 -11.20 0.68 -0.15
C ILE A 4 -12.11 1.92 -0.02
N GLN A 5 -13.41 1.73 -0.25
CA GLN A 5 -14.40 2.81 -0.14
C GLN A 5 -14.60 3.23 1.32
N SER A 6 -14.68 2.29 2.26
CA SER A 6 -14.82 2.60 3.68
C SER A 6 -13.63 3.41 4.20
N LEU A 7 -12.40 3.01 3.85
CA LEU A 7 -11.20 3.76 4.23
C LEU A 7 -11.21 5.18 3.63
N HIS A 8 -11.60 5.31 2.35
CA HIS A 8 -11.73 6.61 1.71
C HIS A 8 -12.76 7.51 2.41
N ASN A 9 -13.93 6.97 2.76
CA ASN A 9 -14.98 7.70 3.47
C ASN A 9 -14.58 8.11 4.89
N LEU A 10 -13.67 7.37 5.51
CA LEU A 10 -13.05 7.73 6.80
C LEU A 10 -11.93 8.78 6.66
N GLY A 11 -11.64 9.26 5.45
CA GLY A 11 -10.57 10.23 5.20
C GLY A 11 -9.16 9.64 5.21
N ILE A 12 -9.03 8.31 5.11
CA ILE A 12 -7.72 7.64 5.07
C ILE A 12 -7.17 7.71 3.65
N ILE A 13 -6.01 8.35 3.52
CA ILE A 13 -5.26 8.42 2.26
C ILE A 13 -4.69 7.04 1.96
N GLN A 14 -4.96 6.54 0.75
CA GLN A 14 -4.47 5.25 0.28
C GLN A 14 -3.47 5.45 -0.86
N SER A 15 -2.43 4.63 -0.89
CA SER A 15 -1.42 4.57 -1.96
C SER A 15 -1.00 3.12 -2.20
N ILE A 16 -0.16 2.88 -3.20
CA ILE A 16 0.32 1.54 -3.57
C ILE A 16 1.84 1.56 -3.60
N ALA A 17 2.47 0.58 -2.94
CA ALA A 17 3.86 0.21 -3.15
C ALA A 17 3.88 -1.20 -3.74
N SER A 18 4.21 -1.35 -5.02
CA SER A 18 4.16 -2.65 -5.71
C SER A 18 5.32 -2.84 -6.68
N LYS A 19 5.90 -4.05 -6.66
CA LYS A 19 6.93 -4.51 -7.59
C LYS A 19 6.29 -4.90 -8.91
N THR A 20 5.92 -3.90 -9.72
CA THR A 20 5.28 -4.12 -11.01
C THR A 20 5.62 -3.02 -12.01
N ASP A 21 5.39 -3.29 -13.29
CA ASP A 21 5.50 -2.28 -14.34
C ASP A 21 4.41 -1.22 -14.17
N TYR A 22 4.81 0.05 -14.26
CA TYR A 22 3.90 1.18 -14.03
C TYR A 22 2.71 1.17 -14.97
N THR A 23 2.94 0.97 -16.27
CA THR A 23 1.88 1.02 -17.29
C THR A 23 0.89 -0.12 -17.08
N LYS A 24 1.39 -1.34 -16.85
CA LYS A 24 0.55 -2.52 -16.58
C LYS A 24 -0.26 -2.37 -15.30
N GLY A 25 0.38 -1.93 -14.20
CA GLY A 25 -0.29 -1.75 -12.92
C GLY A 25 -1.37 -0.67 -13.00
N LEU A 26 -1.07 0.47 -13.60
CA LEU A 26 -2.04 1.57 -13.76
C LEU A 26 -3.23 1.16 -14.65
N ALA A 27 -2.97 0.47 -15.77
CA ALA A 27 -4.03 -0.04 -16.63
C ALA A 27 -4.95 -1.00 -15.86
N LYS A 28 -4.40 -1.85 -14.99
CA LYS A 28 -5.21 -2.75 -14.15
C LYS A 28 -6.08 -1.98 -13.15
N LEU A 29 -5.55 -0.95 -12.50
CA LEU A 29 -6.32 -0.11 -11.56
C LEU A 29 -7.48 0.61 -12.26
N LYS A 30 -7.25 1.09 -13.50
CA LYS A 30 -8.28 1.71 -14.35
C LYS A 30 -9.36 0.72 -14.75
N GLN A 31 -8.97 -0.47 -15.22
CA GLN A 31 -9.89 -1.55 -15.57
C GLN A 31 -10.79 -1.93 -14.38
N LEU A 32 -10.24 -1.94 -13.17
CA LEU A 32 -10.98 -2.23 -11.94
C LEU A 32 -11.79 -1.04 -11.40
N GLY A 33 -11.66 0.16 -11.98
CA GLY A 33 -12.35 1.37 -11.53
C GLY A 33 -11.92 1.89 -10.15
N ILE A 34 -10.72 1.52 -9.68
CA ILE A 34 -10.23 1.84 -8.33
C ILE A 34 -9.05 2.81 -8.31
N GLU A 35 -8.48 3.18 -9.47
CA GLU A 35 -7.36 4.13 -9.56
C GLU A 35 -7.61 5.38 -8.71
N LYS A 36 -8.82 5.95 -8.77
CA LYS A 36 -9.20 7.18 -8.06
C LYS A 36 -9.03 7.15 -6.53
N TYR A 37 -8.94 5.96 -5.93
CA TYR A 37 -8.74 5.83 -4.49
C TYR A 37 -7.26 5.83 -4.09
N PHE A 38 -6.34 5.62 -5.04
CA PHE A 38 -4.91 5.49 -4.78
C PHE A 38 -4.15 6.70 -5.28
N VAL A 39 -3.55 7.43 -4.36
CA VAL A 39 -2.85 8.68 -4.65
C VAL A 39 -1.34 8.40 -4.66
N LEU A 40 -0.64 8.90 -5.69
CA LEU A 40 0.81 8.75 -5.89
C LEU A 40 1.32 7.28 -5.84
N PRO A 41 0.71 6.33 -6.56
CA PRO A 41 1.14 4.93 -6.52
C PRO A 41 2.59 4.78 -7.00
N GLN A 42 3.39 4.03 -6.24
CA GLN A 42 4.74 3.61 -6.58
C GLN A 42 4.69 2.18 -7.15
N LEU A 43 4.57 2.11 -8.48
CA LEU A 43 4.61 0.87 -9.26
C LEU A 43 5.97 0.82 -9.95
N SER A 44 6.93 0.09 -9.36
CA SER A 44 8.31 0.05 -9.85
C SER A 44 9.03 -1.19 -9.35
N SER A 45 10.20 -1.53 -9.91
CA SER A 45 11.04 -2.64 -9.43
C SER A 45 11.79 -2.36 -8.12
N ASN A 46 11.59 -1.20 -7.49
CA ASN A 46 12.24 -0.85 -6.23
C ASN A 46 11.72 -1.70 -5.06
N ASN A 47 12.48 -1.73 -3.97
CA ASN A 47 12.00 -2.26 -2.70
C ASN A 47 10.75 -1.51 -2.19
N LYS A 48 9.94 -2.21 -1.40
CA LYS A 48 8.70 -1.66 -0.83
C LYS A 48 9.02 -0.54 0.14
N SER A 49 10.06 -0.70 0.97
CA SER A 49 10.53 0.34 1.89
C SER A 49 10.89 1.65 1.16
N THR A 50 11.65 1.59 0.06
CA THR A 50 12.00 2.75 -0.76
C THR A 50 10.76 3.44 -1.32
N SER A 51 9.79 2.66 -1.80
CA SER A 51 8.51 3.17 -2.30
C SER A 51 7.72 3.87 -1.20
N ILE A 52 7.64 3.28 0.00
CA ILE A 52 6.95 3.86 1.16
C ILE A 52 7.63 5.16 1.63
N LYS A 53 8.97 5.20 1.72
CA LYS A 53 9.74 6.43 2.03
C LYS A 53 9.41 7.56 1.05
N LYS A 54 9.31 7.24 -0.24
CA LYS A 54 8.96 8.22 -1.27
C LYS A 54 7.52 8.72 -1.13
N ILE A 55 6.56 7.83 -0.87
CA ILE A 55 5.17 8.20 -0.58
C ILE A 55 5.12 9.15 0.62
N ALA A 56 5.73 8.76 1.74
CA ALA A 56 5.77 9.56 2.97
C ALA A 56 6.30 10.98 2.71
N LYS A 57 7.40 11.08 1.94
CA LYS A 57 8.01 12.35 1.55
C LYS A 57 7.08 13.22 0.70
N LEU A 58 6.41 12.64 -0.31
CA LEU A 58 5.52 13.39 -1.21
C LEU A 58 4.26 13.87 -0.50
N PHE A 59 3.78 13.13 0.50
CA PHE A 59 2.64 13.53 1.33
C PHE A 59 3.01 14.41 2.52
N HIS A 60 4.29 14.62 2.79
CA HIS A 60 4.77 15.29 3.99
C HIS A 60 4.22 14.66 5.28
N ILE A 61 4.16 13.32 5.33
CA ILE A 61 3.70 12.56 6.49
C ILE A 61 4.85 11.77 7.14
N GLU A 62 4.75 11.61 8.45
CA GLU A 62 5.69 10.81 9.22
C GLU A 62 5.44 9.32 9.01
N LEU A 63 6.51 8.51 9.02
CA LEU A 63 6.45 7.07 8.80
C LEU A 63 5.59 6.35 9.85
N GLN A 64 5.55 6.84 11.11
CA GLN A 64 4.70 6.29 12.17
C GLN A 64 3.19 6.38 11.90
N LYS A 65 2.78 7.22 10.93
CA LYS A 65 1.37 7.39 10.52
C LYS A 65 1.00 6.49 9.34
N ILE A 66 1.92 5.64 8.87
CA ILE A 66 1.70 4.74 7.73
C ILE A 66 1.48 3.32 8.24
N VAL A 67 0.41 2.71 7.72
CA VAL A 67 0.16 1.27 7.82
C VAL A 67 0.43 0.65 6.46
N PHE A 68 1.30 -0.36 6.42
CA PHE A 68 1.61 -1.14 5.22
C PHE A 68 0.98 -2.53 5.34
N ILE A 69 0.19 -2.90 4.33
CA ILE A 69 -0.52 -4.19 4.28
C ILE A 69 -0.01 -4.96 3.06
N ASP A 70 0.47 -6.17 3.29
CA ASP A 70 0.92 -7.08 2.23
C ASP A 70 0.66 -8.54 2.66
N ASN A 71 0.66 -9.47 1.71
CA ASN A 71 0.51 -10.90 1.96
C ASN A 71 1.84 -11.65 1.88
N ASP A 72 2.89 -11.02 1.35
CA ASP A 72 4.23 -11.61 1.28
C ASP A 72 5.05 -11.28 2.54
N ILE A 73 5.36 -12.31 3.31
CA ILE A 73 6.16 -12.19 4.54
C ILE A 73 7.56 -11.62 4.28
N LEU A 74 8.14 -11.85 3.09
CA LEU A 74 9.46 -11.30 2.75
C LEU A 74 9.39 -9.79 2.54
N GLU A 75 8.34 -9.30 1.89
CA GLU A 75 8.13 -7.86 1.72
C GLU A 75 7.83 -7.18 3.06
N LEU A 76 7.04 -7.81 3.93
CA LEU A 76 6.77 -7.29 5.28
C LEU A 76 8.04 -7.23 6.15
N LYS A 77 8.90 -8.26 6.08
CA LYS A 77 10.20 -8.28 6.76
C LYS A 77 11.15 -7.22 6.22
N GLU A 78 11.18 -7.05 4.90
CA GLU A 78 11.96 -5.99 4.25
C GLU A 78 11.56 -4.61 4.78
N VAL A 79 10.25 -4.31 4.76
CA VAL A 79 9.75 -3.01 5.24
C VAL A 79 9.98 -2.84 6.72
N SER A 80 9.63 -3.81 7.57
CA SER A 80 9.78 -3.68 9.03
C SER A 80 11.25 -3.54 9.48
N SER A 81 12.20 -4.13 8.74
CA SER A 81 13.63 -3.96 8.98
C SER A 81 14.12 -2.56 8.58
N GLU A 82 13.73 -2.07 7.40
CA GLU A 82 14.19 -0.79 6.84
C GLU A 82 13.43 0.44 7.39
N LEU A 83 12.22 0.21 7.89
CA LEU A 83 11.24 1.21 8.32
C LEU A 83 10.53 0.74 9.60
N PRO A 84 11.24 0.63 10.74
CA PRO A 84 10.65 0.13 11.98
C PRO A 84 9.51 1.00 12.53
N GLN A 85 9.34 2.24 12.04
CA GLN A 85 8.23 3.11 12.41
C GLN A 85 6.93 2.75 11.68
N VAL A 86 6.99 2.07 10.52
CA VAL A 86 5.82 1.72 9.73
C VAL A 86 5.14 0.50 10.36
N THR A 87 3.83 0.59 10.57
CA THR A 87 3.06 -0.56 11.04
C THR A 87 2.83 -1.53 9.89
N CYS A 88 3.46 -2.71 9.94
CA CYS A 88 3.26 -3.77 8.96
C CYS A 88 2.16 -4.74 9.41
N ILE A 89 1.21 -5.02 8.52
CA ILE A 89 0.12 -5.98 8.75
C ILE A 89 0.21 -7.07 7.69
N ASN A 90 0.34 -8.32 8.14
CA ASN A 90 0.18 -9.47 7.27
C ASN A 90 -1.31 -9.79 7.12
N VAL A 91 -1.83 -9.68 5.89
CA VAL A 91 -3.25 -9.96 5.65
C VAL A 91 -3.61 -11.43 5.89
N THR A 92 -2.65 -12.36 5.78
CA THR A 92 -2.93 -13.79 5.98
C THR A 92 -3.25 -14.14 7.43
N ASP A 93 -2.92 -13.26 8.37
CA ASP A 93 -3.24 -13.44 9.79
C ASP A 93 -4.74 -13.22 10.07
N TYR A 94 -5.46 -12.66 9.10
CA TYR A 94 -6.89 -12.37 9.17
C TYR A 94 -7.63 -13.34 8.26
N VAL A 95 -8.19 -14.40 8.85
CA VAL A 95 -9.11 -15.29 8.15
C VAL A 95 -10.45 -14.57 8.04
N PHE A 96 -10.83 -14.18 6.84
CA PHE A 96 -12.18 -13.69 6.57
C PHE A 96 -13.11 -14.90 6.45
N SER A 97 -13.92 -15.15 7.50
CA SER A 97 -15.14 -15.93 7.33
C SER A 97 -16.06 -15.14 6.40
N ALA A 98 -16.33 -15.69 5.23
CA ALA A 98 -17.32 -15.12 4.33
C ALA A 98 -18.70 -15.24 4.98
N GLU A 99 -19.20 -14.14 5.52
CA GLU A 99 -20.64 -13.91 5.72
C GLU A 99 -21.23 -13.26 4.47
#